data_AF-A0A0P9EIQ6-F1
#
_entry.id   AF-A0A0P9EIQ6-F1
#
_cell.length_a   1.000
_cell.length_b   1.000
_cell.length_c   1.000
_cell.angle_alpha   90.00
_cell.angle_beta   90.00
_cell.angle_gamma   90.00
#
_symmetry.space_group_name_H-M   'P 1'
#
loop_
_entity.id
_entity.type
_entity.pdbx_description
1 polymer ?
#
loop_
_entity_poly.entity_id
_entity_poly.type
_entity_poly.pdbx_seq_one_letter_code
_entity_poly.pdbx_strand_id
1 'polypeptide(L)' 'MTKKCEICGEEWGGILGKGFYRCRICRRLVCSDCYNAEKGVCSYCEERLK' A
#
# COMPACT_ATOMS: atom_id res chain seq x y z
N MET A 1 7.81 0.07 16.23
CA MET A 1 8.18 -0.43 14.88
C MET A 1 7.33 0.33 13.88
N THR A 2 7.91 1.33 13.21
CA THR A 2 7.22 2.14 12.20
C THR A 2 7.10 1.34 10.91
N LYS A 3 6.00 1.51 10.19
CA LYS A 3 5.80 0.93 8.85
C LYS A 3 5.75 2.07 7.85
N LYS A 4 6.34 1.86 6.67
CA LYS A 4 6.43 2.86 5.59
C LYS A 4 5.72 2.35 4.35
N CYS A 5 4.93 3.21 3.70
CA CYS A 5 4.40 2.90 2.37
C CYS A 5 5.53 2.96 1.34
N GLU A 6 5.71 1.87 0.59
CA GLU A 6 6.75 1.75 -0.45
C GLU A 6 6.40 2.49 -1.76
N ILE A 7 5.29 3.24 -1.79
CA ILE A 7 4.90 4.10 -2.92
C ILE A 7 5.02 5.58 -2.56
N CYS A 8 4.21 6.06 -1.60
CA CYS A 8 4.21 7.49 -1.24
C CYS A 8 5.27 7.86 -0.19
N GLY A 9 5.94 6.87 0.41
CA GLY A 9 6.95 7.11 1.43
C GLY A 9 6.40 7.55 2.79
N GLU A 10 5.08 7.67 2.95
CA GLU A 10 4.46 8.04 4.22
C GLU A 10 4.79 6.97 5.29
N GLU A 11 5.26 7.45 6.43
CA GLU A 11 5.68 6.64 7.58
C GLU A 11 4.61 6.76 8.66
N TRP A 12 4.15 5.63 9.19
CA TRP A 12 3.23 5.61 10.31
C TRP A 12 3.86 4.95 11.52
N GLY A 13 3.80 5.68 12.63
CA GLY A 13 4.13 5.23 13.97
C GLY A 13 3.06 5.72 14.94
N GLY A 14 1.96 4.98 15.07
CA GLY A 14 0.90 5.38 15.98
C GLY A 14 -0.31 4.46 16.00
N ILE A 15 -1.04 4.51 17.11
CA ILE A 15 -2.14 3.62 17.52
C ILE A 15 -3.42 3.84 16.67
N LEU A 16 -3.47 4.89 15.85
CA LEU A 16 -4.59 5.24 14.98
C LEU A 16 -4.49 4.56 13.59
N GLY A 17 -4.74 3.25 13.58
CA GLY A 17 -5.67 2.56 12.67
C GLY A 17 -5.59 2.65 11.13
N LYS A 18 -4.62 3.31 10.47
CA LYS A 18 -4.49 3.16 9.01
C LYS A 18 -3.94 1.76 8.66
N GLY A 19 -4.74 0.98 7.93
CA GLY A 19 -4.40 -0.39 7.52
C GLY A 19 -3.28 -0.45 6.47
N PHE A 20 -2.45 -1.50 6.55
CA PHE A 20 -1.43 -1.80 5.54
C PHE A 20 -1.87 -2.99 4.69
N TYR A 21 -1.55 -2.91 3.41
CA TYR A 21 -1.88 -3.94 2.45
C TYR A 21 -0.63 -4.35 1.68
N ARG A 22 -0.52 -5.65 1.37
CA ARG A 22 0.51 -6.17 0.46
C ARG A 22 -0.08 -6.33 -0.93
N CYS A 23 0.57 -5.71 -1.91
CA CYS A 23 0.21 -5.92 -3.31
C CYS A 23 0.42 -7.39 -3.69
N ARG A 24 -0.59 -8.04 -4.31
CA ARG A 24 -0.47 -9.45 -4.74
C ARG A 24 0.57 -9.68 -5.85
N ILE A 25 0.95 -8.64 -6.59
CA ILE A 25 1.86 -8.71 -7.75
C ILE A 25 3.30 -8.42 -7.31
N CYS A 26 3.58 -7.19 -6.87
CA CYS A 26 4.94 -6.76 -6.55
C CYS A 26 5.32 -6.93 -5.07
N ARG A 27 4.41 -7.43 -4.23
CA ARG A 27 4.62 -7.69 -2.79
C ARG A 27 4.96 -6.48 -1.91
N ARG A 28 5.02 -5.27 -2.50
CA ARG A 28 5.20 -4.01 -1.78
C ARG A 28 4.12 -3.79 -0.73
N LEU A 29 4.52 -3.31 0.43
CA LEU A 29 3.69 -2.84 1.52
C LEU A 29 3.25 -1.41 1.23
N VAL A 30 1.95 -1.20 1.15
CA VAL A 30 1.36 0.09 0.79
C VAL A 30 0.27 0.49 1.78
N CYS A 31 0.04 1.79 1.89
CA CYS A 31 -1.09 2.32 2.65
C CYS A 31 -2.42 2.12 1.92
N SER A 32 -3.52 2.35 2.63
CA SER A 32 -4.88 2.35 2.06
C SER A 32 -4.99 3.20 0.80
N ASP A 33 -4.38 4.39 0.82
CA ASP A 33 -4.54 5.40 -0.23
C ASP A 33 -3.76 4.99 -1.51
N CYS A 34 -2.76 4.13 -1.36
CA CYS A 34 -1.97 3.55 -2.45
C CYS A 34 -2.39 2.11 -2.82
N TYR A 35 -3.48 1.59 -2.24
CA TYR A 35 -3.95 0.22 -2.43
C TYR A 35 -5.35 0.18 -3.05
N ASN A 36 -5.49 -0.54 -4.15
CA ASN A 36 -6.78 -0.88 -4.72
C ASN A 36 -7.27 -2.19 -4.09
N ALA A 37 -8.26 -2.09 -3.18
CA ALA A 37 -8.81 -3.23 -2.46
C ALA A 37 -9.62 -4.18 -3.35
N GLU A 38 -10.30 -3.68 -4.39
CA GLU A 38 -11.09 -4.51 -5.31
C GLU A 38 -10.20 -5.43 -6.14
N LYS A 39 -9.06 -4.92 -6.61
CA LYS A 39 -8.10 -5.67 -7.43
C LYS A 39 -7.02 -6.38 -6.62
N GLY A 40 -6.84 -5.98 -5.35
CA GLY A 40 -5.81 -6.50 -4.46
C GLY A 40 -4.39 -6.08 -4.84
N VAL A 41 -4.23 -4.93 -5.50
CA VAL A 41 -2.95 -4.44 -6.05
C VAL A 41 -2.66 -3.02 -5.59
N CYS A 42 -1.39 -2.60 -5.63
CA CYS A 42 -1.04 -1.21 -5.41
C CYS A 42 -1.26 -0.35 -6.66
N SER A 43 -1.34 0.97 -6.49
CA SER A 43 -1.56 1.95 -7.57
C SER A 43 -0.57 1.79 -8.73
N TYR A 44 0.71 1.59 -8.43
CA TYR A 44 1.74 1.36 -9.45
C TYR A 44 1.46 0.12 -10.33
N CYS A 45 1.03 -0.99 -9.72
CA CYS A 45 0.70 -2.19 -10.46
C CYS A 45 -0.64 -2.05 -11.20
N GLU A 46 -1.59 -1.30 -10.64
CA GLU A 46 -2.85 -1.01 -11.31
C GLU A 46 -2.66 -0.24 -12.62
N GLU A 47 -1.80 0.79 -12.62
CA GLU A 47 -1.52 1.58 -13.83
C GLU A 47 -0.87 0.74 -14.94
N ARG A 48 -0.05 -0.26 -14.59
CA ARG A 48 0.64 -1.13 -15.56
C ARG A 48 -0.20 -2.28 -16.09
N LEU A 49 -1.37 -2.53 -15.49
CA LEU A 49 -2.30 -3.58 -15.92
C LEU A 49 -3.46 -3.04 -16.77
N LYS A 50 -3.52 -1.72 -16.99
CA LYS A 50 -4.40 -1.10 -17.98
C LYS A 50 -3.81 -1.27 -19.38
#